data_AF-A0A428T677-F1
#
_entry.id   AF-A0A428T677-F1
#
_cell.length_a   1.000
_cell.length_b   1.000
_cell.length_c   1.000
_cell.angle_alpha   90.00
_cell.angle_beta   90.00
_cell.angle_gamma   90.00
#
_symmetry.space_group_name_H-M   'P 1'
#
loop_
_entity.id
_entity.type
_entity.pdbx_description
1 polymer ?
#
loop_
_entity_poly.entity_id
_entity_poly.type
_entity_poly.pdbx_seq_one_letter_code
_entity_poly.pdbx_strand_id
1 'polypeptide(L)'
;MFFLYMYRHAKMPVSELFFLFEGYSAGYRGYTQEELINFNNTGQCVYFVTLVFLQWGNILAVRNRRLSIFQADPITKPHRNPWLILSMLISLVIAIFVTEVPGIQNLFDTASVPIEFWLIPIPLGLGILFVDEVRKFIVRKFPWSIVAKIAW
;
A
#
# COMPACT_ATOMS: atom_id res chain seq x y z
N MET A 1 -0.12 -0.69 7.90
CA MET A 1 -1.56 -1.06 7.94
C MET A 1 -1.82 -2.33 8.72
N PHE A 2 -0.94 -3.34 8.67
CA PHE A 2 -1.00 -4.52 9.56
C PHE A 2 -1.34 -4.20 11.03
N PHE A 3 -0.53 -3.35 11.67
CA PHE A 3 -0.73 -2.97 13.07
C PHE A 3 -2.05 -2.25 13.34
N LEU A 4 -2.55 -1.47 12.37
CA LEU A 4 -3.85 -0.80 12.49
C LEU A 4 -4.99 -1.82 12.45
N TYR A 5 -4.88 -2.84 11.60
CA TYR A 5 -5.82 -3.96 11.55
C TYR A 5 -5.82 -4.74 12.89
N MET A 6 -4.64 -5.12 13.38
CA MET A 6 -4.52 -5.87 14.65
C MET A 6 -5.06 -5.08 15.84
N TYR A 7 -4.86 -3.76 15.86
CA TYR A 7 -5.43 -2.90 16.89
C TYR A 7 -6.97 -2.81 16.81
N ARG A 8 -7.54 -2.67 15.61
CA ARG A 8 -9.00 -2.50 15.44
C ARG A 8 -9.80 -3.80 15.55
N HIS A 9 -9.33 -4.88 14.95
CA HIS A 9 -10.07 -6.15 14.88
C HIS A 9 -9.66 -7.11 15.99
N ALA A 10 -8.37 -7.27 16.23
CA ALA A 10 -7.87 -8.21 17.22
C ALA A 10 -7.69 -7.58 18.63
N LYS A 11 -7.92 -6.26 18.75
CA LYS A 11 -7.75 -5.46 19.99
C LYS A 11 -6.37 -5.65 20.64
N MET A 12 -5.36 -5.96 19.83
CA MET A 12 -3.99 -6.13 20.26
C MET A 12 -3.22 -4.82 20.06
N PRO A 13 -2.72 -4.17 21.12
CA PRO A 13 -1.89 -2.98 20.97
C PRO A 13 -0.56 -3.34 20.32
N VAL A 14 0.00 -2.36 19.61
CA VAL A 14 1.24 -2.52 18.85
C VAL A 14 2.40 -2.94 19.75
N SER A 15 2.50 -2.37 20.95
CA SER A 15 3.55 -2.71 21.92
C SER A 15 3.54 -4.19 22.30
N GLU A 16 2.37 -4.77 22.51
CA GLU A 16 2.26 -6.20 22.82
C GLU A 16 2.73 -7.02 21.62
N LEU A 17 2.24 -6.75 20.41
CA LEU A 17 2.65 -7.47 19.20
C LEU A 17 4.16 -7.44 18.95
N PHE A 18 4.83 -6.32 19.27
CA PHE A 18 6.28 -6.19 19.12
C PHE A 18 7.08 -7.03 20.12
N PHE A 19 6.56 -7.22 21.33
CA PHE A 19 7.28 -7.90 22.42
C PHE A 19 6.74 -9.29 22.75
N LEU A 20 5.65 -9.72 22.11
CA LEU A 20 4.97 -10.96 22.44
C LEU A 20 5.74 -12.20 21.97
N PHE A 21 6.61 -12.10 20.95
CA PHE A 21 7.48 -13.18 20.43
C PHE A 21 6.84 -14.59 20.53
N GLU A 22 7.31 -15.43 21.45
CA GLU A 22 6.85 -16.82 21.64
C GLU A 22 5.49 -16.96 22.36
N GLY A 23 4.99 -15.89 22.98
CA GLY A 23 3.71 -15.84 23.67
C GLY A 23 2.49 -15.70 22.76
N TYR A 24 2.68 -15.66 21.43
CA TYR A 24 1.59 -15.67 20.45
C TYR A 24 1.08 -17.12 20.23
N SER A 25 0.62 -17.75 21.30
CA SER A 25 0.16 -19.14 21.34
C SER A 25 -1.29 -19.24 21.82
N ALA A 26 -1.85 -20.46 21.73
CA ALA A 26 -3.21 -20.77 22.15
C ALA A 26 -3.49 -20.24 23.57
N GLY A 27 -4.59 -19.51 23.72
CA GLY A 27 -4.97 -18.86 24.98
C GLY A 27 -4.56 -17.40 25.10
N TYR A 28 -3.79 -16.85 24.15
CA TYR A 28 -3.49 -15.42 24.12
C TYR A 28 -4.78 -14.59 24.01
N ARG A 29 -5.07 -13.80 25.06
CA ARG A 29 -6.33 -13.04 25.22
C ARG A 29 -7.63 -13.86 25.06
N GLY A 30 -7.54 -15.18 25.29
CA GLY A 30 -8.69 -16.09 25.18
C GLY A 30 -9.03 -16.54 23.76
N TYR A 31 -8.17 -16.23 22.78
CA TYR A 31 -8.33 -16.69 21.40
C TYR A 31 -7.71 -18.07 21.19
N THR A 32 -8.27 -18.80 20.23
CA THR A 32 -7.71 -20.08 19.76
C THR A 32 -6.53 -19.86 18.82
N GLN A 33 -5.67 -20.88 18.66
CA GLN A 33 -4.51 -20.81 17.75
C GLN A 33 -4.96 -20.52 16.31
N GLU A 34 -6.07 -21.10 15.87
CA GLU A 34 -6.61 -20.94 14.52
C GLU A 34 -7.09 -19.49 14.27
N GLU A 35 -7.75 -18.88 15.26
CA GLU A 35 -8.14 -17.46 15.20
C GLU A 35 -6.93 -16.54 15.13
N LEU A 36 -5.88 -16.83 15.92
CA LEU A 36 -4.61 -16.09 15.89
C LEU A 36 -3.95 -16.14 14.51
N ILE A 37 -3.94 -17.31 13.87
CA ILE A 37 -3.40 -17.49 12.53
C ILE A 37 -4.24 -16.69 11.52
N ASN A 38 -5.57 -16.77 11.62
CA ASN A 38 -6.46 -16.01 10.72
C ASN A 38 -6.27 -14.48 10.84
N PHE A 39 -6.09 -13.96 12.05
CA PHE A 39 -5.78 -12.54 12.26
C PHE A 39 -4.43 -12.16 11.63
N ASN A 40 -3.42 -12.99 11.77
CA ASN A 40 -2.12 -12.75 11.15
C ASN A 40 -2.22 -12.75 9.62
N ASN A 41 -2.88 -13.76 9.05
CA ASN A 41 -3.08 -13.90 7.60
C ASN A 41 -3.85 -12.70 7.03
N THR A 42 -4.95 -12.30 7.69
CA THR A 42 -5.71 -11.11 7.29
C THR A 42 -4.88 -9.83 7.39
N GLY A 43 -4.08 -9.68 8.46
CA GLY A 43 -3.18 -8.56 8.62
C GLY A 43 -2.14 -8.47 7.48
N GLN A 44 -1.56 -9.61 7.08
CA GLN A 44 -0.61 -9.69 5.96
C GLN A 44 -1.28 -9.29 4.65
N CYS A 45 -2.51 -9.75 4.39
CA CYS A 45 -3.29 -9.35 3.21
C CYS A 45 -3.60 -7.86 3.20
N VAL A 46 -3.99 -7.28 4.34
CA VAL A 46 -4.18 -5.83 4.50
C VAL A 46 -2.91 -5.06 4.16
N TYR A 47 -1.75 -5.53 4.61
CA TYR A 47 -0.46 -4.93 4.29
C TYR A 47 -0.15 -5.04 2.79
N PHE A 48 -0.36 -6.21 2.19
CA PHE A 48 -0.18 -6.43 0.76
C PHE A 48 -1.05 -5.48 -0.09
N VAL A 49 -2.35 -5.39 0.19
CA VAL A 49 -3.27 -4.46 -0.51
C VAL A 49 -2.76 -3.02 -0.36
N THR A 50 -2.31 -2.63 0.83
CA THR A 50 -1.75 -1.30 1.08
C THR A 50 -0.56 -1.03 0.17
N LEU A 51 0.37 -1.99 0.05
CA LEU A 51 1.54 -1.84 -0.83
C LEU A 51 1.13 -1.66 -2.29
N VAL A 52 0.15 -2.41 -2.80
CA VAL A 52 -0.34 -2.26 -4.18
C VAL A 52 -0.81 -0.82 -4.44
N PHE A 53 -1.59 -0.23 -3.54
CA PHE A 53 -2.03 1.17 -3.65
C PHE A 53 -0.90 2.20 -3.51
N LEU A 54 0.09 1.94 -2.65
CA LEU A 54 1.27 2.82 -2.56
C LEU A 54 2.10 2.76 -3.85
N GLN A 55 2.19 1.59 -4.48
CA GLN A 55 2.88 1.44 -5.76
C GLN A 55 2.19 2.18 -6.89
N TRP A 56 0.87 2.31 -6.86
CA TRP A 56 0.14 3.17 -7.80
C TRP A 56 0.62 4.61 -7.73
N GLY A 57 0.77 5.15 -6.52
CA GLY A 57 1.35 6.48 -6.31
C GLY A 57 2.80 6.56 -6.81
N ASN A 58 3.61 5.54 -6.51
CA ASN A 58 5.02 5.50 -6.92
C ASN A 58 5.21 5.44 -8.45
N ILE A 59 4.45 4.60 -9.16
CA ILE A 59 4.53 4.46 -10.62
C ILE A 59 4.16 5.79 -11.31
N LEU A 60 3.13 6.46 -10.81
CA LEU A 60 2.72 7.77 -11.31
C LEU A 60 3.75 8.87 -10.98
N ALA A 61 4.40 8.81 -9.81
CA ALA A 61 5.47 9.72 -9.40
C ALA A 61 6.72 9.60 -10.30
N VAL A 62 7.24 8.38 -10.48
CA VAL A 62 8.50 8.09 -11.21
C VAL A 62 8.39 8.39 -12.70
N ARG A 63 7.17 8.37 -13.25
CA ARG A 63 6.89 8.60 -14.67
C ARG A 63 7.55 9.87 -15.23
N ASN A 64 7.50 10.97 -14.49
CA ASN A 64 8.04 12.25 -14.93
C ASN A 64 9.11 12.74 -13.96
N ARG A 65 10.38 12.74 -14.38
CA ARG A 65 11.51 13.15 -13.52
C ARG A 65 11.58 14.66 -13.25
N ARG A 66 11.05 15.51 -14.16
CA ARG A 66 11.15 16.98 -14.06
C ARG A 66 9.82 17.72 -14.26
N LEU A 67 8.89 17.17 -15.04
CA LEU A 67 7.60 17.79 -15.34
C LEU A 67 6.55 17.39 -14.30
N SER A 68 5.66 18.32 -13.95
CA SER A 68 4.51 18.03 -13.08
C SER A 68 3.54 17.08 -13.78
N ILE A 69 2.87 16.23 -13.02
CA ILE A 69 1.71 15.46 -13.49
C ILE A 69 0.62 16.38 -14.10
N PHE A 70 0.48 17.62 -13.60
CA PHE A 70 -0.49 18.60 -14.15
C PHE A 70 -0.06 19.24 -15.47
N GLN A 71 1.24 19.24 -15.78
CA GLN A 71 1.78 19.78 -17.04
C GLN A 71 1.97 18.69 -18.11
N ALA A 72 2.22 17.45 -17.66
CA ALA A 72 2.30 16.25 -18.49
C ALA A 72 1.04 15.39 -18.25
N ASP A 73 -0.09 15.99 -18.61
CA ASP A 73 -1.42 15.46 -18.38
C ASP A 73 -1.57 14.05 -18.99
N PRO A 74 -1.97 13.03 -18.20
CA PRO A 74 -2.09 11.65 -18.66
C PRO A 74 -3.19 11.41 -19.70
N ILE A 75 -4.08 12.39 -19.92
CA ILE A 75 -5.26 12.27 -20.79
C ILE A 75 -5.01 12.86 -22.19
N THR A 76 -4.14 13.87 -22.34
CA THR A 76 -3.88 14.53 -23.62
C THR A 76 -2.82 13.82 -24.48
N LYS A 77 -3.02 13.85 -25.81
CA LYS A 77 -2.38 12.99 -26.83
C LYS A 77 -0.84 12.85 -26.84
N PRO A 78 0.02 13.83 -26.46
CA PRO A 78 1.47 13.65 -26.61
C PRO A 78 2.11 12.74 -25.55
N HIS A 79 1.43 12.47 -24.43
CA HIS A 79 1.98 11.72 -23.30
C HIS A 79 1.01 10.64 -22.79
N ARG A 80 0.26 9.96 -23.64
CA ARG A 80 -0.61 8.86 -23.19
C ARG A 80 0.19 7.57 -23.02
N ASN A 81 0.22 7.00 -21.81
CA ASN A 81 0.73 5.64 -21.60
C ASN A 81 -0.41 4.72 -21.12
N PRO A 82 -1.18 4.13 -22.05
CA PRO A 82 -2.30 3.25 -21.68
C PRO A 82 -1.83 1.98 -20.96
N TRP A 83 -0.59 1.53 -21.20
CA TRP A 83 -0.01 0.36 -20.55
C TRP A 83 0.20 0.57 -19.04
N LEU A 84 0.40 1.81 -18.60
CA LEU A 84 0.54 2.15 -17.18
C LEU A 84 -0.81 1.99 -16.45
N ILE A 85 -1.88 2.51 -17.04
CA ILE A 85 -3.23 2.32 -16.48
C ILE A 85 -3.61 0.84 -16.51
N LEU A 86 -3.26 0.13 -17.60
CA LEU A 86 -3.48 -1.31 -17.70
C LEU A 86 -2.72 -2.09 -16.62
N SER A 87 -1.45 -1.78 -16.36
CA SER A 87 -0.66 -2.47 -15.32
C SER A 87 -1.20 -2.20 -13.92
N MET A 88 -1.67 -0.97 -13.66
CA MET A 88 -2.39 -0.64 -12.42
C MET A 88 -3.65 -1.49 -12.28
N LEU A 89 -4.51 -1.54 -13.30
CA LEU A 89 -5.72 -2.36 -13.27
C LEU A 89 -5.43 -3.85 -13.07
N ILE A 90 -4.43 -4.40 -13.78
CA ILE A 90 -4.00 -5.79 -13.62
C ILE A 90 -3.54 -6.04 -12.18
N SER A 91 -2.75 -5.13 -11.60
CA SER A 91 -2.30 -5.28 -10.20
C SER A 91 -3.44 -5.29 -9.19
N LEU A 92 -4.52 -4.53 -9.43
CA LEU A 92 -5.72 -4.55 -8.59
C LEU A 92 -6.50 -5.85 -8.75
N VAL A 93 -6.66 -6.33 -9.99
CA VAL A 93 -7.33 -7.62 -10.26
C VAL A 93 -6.57 -8.76 -9.59
N ILE A 94 -5.24 -8.78 -9.68
CA ILE A 94 -4.41 -9.76 -8.98
C ILE A 94 -4.59 -9.64 -7.47
N ALA A 95 -4.63 -8.42 -6.93
CA ALA A 95 -4.83 -8.22 -5.49
C ALA A 95 -6.16 -8.81 -5.01
N ILE A 96 -7.26 -8.52 -5.71
CA ILE A 96 -8.59 -9.07 -5.41
C ILE A 96 -8.59 -10.59 -5.55
N PHE A 97 -7.96 -11.11 -6.60
CA PHE A 97 -7.88 -12.54 -6.87
C PHE A 97 -7.12 -13.29 -5.75
N VAL A 98 -6.05 -12.69 -5.23
CA VAL A 98 -5.26 -13.28 -4.13
C VAL A 98 -5.98 -13.20 -2.78
N THR A 99 -6.79 -12.16 -2.54
CA THR A 99 -7.46 -11.99 -1.25
C THR A 99 -8.83 -12.64 -1.15
N GLU A 100 -9.55 -12.84 -2.26
CA GLU A 100 -10.96 -13.29 -2.24
C GLU A 100 -11.20 -14.67 -2.86
N VAL A 101 -10.22 -15.28 -3.53
CA VAL A 101 -10.42 -16.60 -4.15
C VAL A 101 -10.07 -17.71 -3.17
N PRO A 102 -11.02 -18.57 -2.77
CA PRO A 102 -10.82 -19.57 -1.72
C PRO A 102 -9.76 -20.62 -2.08
N GLY A 103 -9.60 -20.94 -3.38
CA GLY A 103 -8.54 -21.84 -3.84
C GLY A 103 -7.13 -21.27 -3.65
N ILE A 104 -6.99 -19.95 -3.63
CA ILE A 104 -5.71 -19.24 -3.44
C ILE A 104 -5.48 -18.94 -1.97
N GLN A 105 -6.54 -18.64 -1.22
CA GLN A 105 -6.51 -18.52 0.23
C GLN A 105 -5.92 -19.77 0.90
N ASN A 106 -6.32 -20.95 0.46
CA ASN A 106 -5.76 -22.21 0.97
C ASN A 106 -4.32 -22.49 0.51
N LEU A 107 -3.84 -21.85 -0.56
CA LEU A 107 -2.51 -22.13 -1.12
C LEU A 107 -1.44 -21.14 -0.63
N PHE A 108 -1.83 -19.89 -0.37
CA PHE A 108 -0.95 -18.82 0.09
C PHE A 108 -1.24 -18.40 1.54
N ASP A 109 -2.10 -19.13 2.25
CA ASP A 109 -2.57 -18.78 3.59
C ASP A 109 -3.08 -17.33 3.67
N THR A 110 -3.89 -16.92 2.68
CA THR A 110 -4.48 -15.58 2.63
C THR A 110 -5.90 -15.58 3.21
N ALA A 111 -6.37 -14.40 3.60
CA ALA A 111 -7.71 -14.21 4.15
C ALA A 111 -8.39 -12.98 3.52
N SER A 112 -9.72 -12.98 3.55
CA SER A 112 -10.53 -11.88 3.01
C SER A 112 -10.26 -10.58 3.78
N VAL A 113 -10.05 -9.50 3.02
CA VAL A 113 -9.66 -8.20 3.59
C VAL A 113 -10.89 -7.32 3.75
N PRO A 114 -11.15 -6.74 4.94
CA PRO A 114 -12.28 -5.82 5.12
C PRO A 114 -12.19 -4.61 4.18
N ILE A 115 -13.33 -4.21 3.61
CA ILE A 115 -13.41 -3.11 2.62
C ILE A 115 -12.80 -1.79 3.13
N GLU A 116 -12.83 -1.54 4.44
CA GLU A 116 -12.21 -0.37 5.07
C GLU A 116 -10.72 -0.25 4.72
N PHE A 117 -9.99 -1.37 4.70
CA PHE A 117 -8.56 -1.41 4.43
C PHE A 117 -8.20 -1.32 2.95
N TRP A 118 -9.19 -1.37 2.06
CA TRP A 118 -9.02 -1.03 0.65
C TRP A 118 -9.06 0.49 0.42
N LEU A 119 -9.82 1.21 1.24
CA LEU A 119 -10.00 2.66 1.11
C LEU A 119 -8.93 3.47 1.85
N ILE A 120 -8.48 3.02 3.02
CA ILE A 120 -7.48 3.72 3.84
C ILE A 120 -6.14 3.98 3.10
N PRO A 121 -5.61 3.05 2.27
CA PRO A 121 -4.36 3.27 1.54
C PRO A 121 -4.43 4.32 0.42
N ILE A 122 -5.63 4.62 -0.11
CA ILE A 122 -5.82 5.57 -1.21
C ILE A 122 -5.25 6.96 -0.86
N PRO A 123 -5.63 7.63 0.25
CA PRO A 123 -5.06 8.92 0.63
C PRO A 123 -3.55 8.85 0.90
N LEU A 124 -3.02 7.71 1.35
CA LEU A 124 -1.57 7.55 1.52
C LEU A 124 -0.83 7.50 0.17
N GLY A 125 -1.39 6.79 -0.82
CA GLY A 125 -0.86 6.79 -2.18
C GLY A 125 -0.89 8.19 -2.81
N LEU A 126 -1.97 8.94 -2.59
CA LEU A 126 -2.06 10.36 -2.99
C LEU A 126 -1.04 11.24 -2.25
N GLY A 127 -0.76 10.95 -0.98
CA GLY A 127 0.27 11.63 -0.20
C GLY A 127 1.67 11.47 -0.82
N ILE A 128 2.01 10.26 -1.30
CA ILE A 128 3.28 10.02 -2.02
C ILE A 128 3.36 10.90 -3.27
N LEU A 129 2.27 10.95 -4.05
CA LEU A 129 2.21 11.81 -5.24
C LEU A 129 2.38 13.29 -4.91
N PHE A 130 1.74 13.74 -3.83
CA PHE A 130 1.86 15.13 -3.39
C PHE A 130 3.30 15.47 -3.01
N VAL A 131 3.97 14.62 -2.23
CA VAL A 131 5.37 14.82 -1.84
C VAL A 131 6.29 14.87 -3.06
N ASP A 132 6.09 13.98 -4.03
CA ASP A 132 6.89 13.97 -5.25
C ASP A 132 6.63 15.20 -6.14
N GLU A 133 5.39 15.67 -6.25
CA GLU A 133 5.07 16.91 -6.96
C GLU A 133 5.69 18.14 -6.28
N VAL A 134 5.65 18.22 -4.95
CA VAL A 134 6.34 19.25 -4.17
C VAL A 134 7.84 19.21 -4.43
N ARG A 135 8.46 18.02 -4.45
CA ARG A 135 9.88 17.85 -4.79
C ARG A 135 10.17 18.38 -6.20
N LYS A 136 9.38 18.00 -7.21
CA LYS A 136 9.55 18.50 -8.59
C LYS A 136 9.37 20.00 -8.70
N PHE A 137 8.46 20.59 -7.91
CA PHE A 137 8.25 22.02 -7.87
C PHE A 137 9.46 22.76 -7.30
N ILE A 138 10.02 22.26 -6.19
CA ILE A 138 11.22 22.82 -5.56
C ILE A 138 12.42 22.76 -6.50
N VAL A 139 12.64 21.63 -7.17
CA VAL A 139 13.75 21.46 -8.14
C VAL A 139 13.62 22.41 -9.34
N ARG A 140 12.39 22.65 -9.83
CA ARG A 140 12.14 23.59 -10.94
C ARG A 140 12.36 25.05 -10.54
N LYS A 141 11.94 25.44 -9.33
CA LYS A 141 12.04 26.83 -8.87
C LYS A 141 13.42 27.17 -8.31
N PHE A 142 14.11 26.21 -7.71
CA PHE A 142 15.40 26.39 -7.04
C PHE A 142 16.43 25.32 -7.47
N PRO A 143 17.00 25.42 -8.68
CA PRO A 143 17.91 24.43 -9.23
C PRO A 143 19.25 24.32 -8.47
N TRP A 144 19.60 25.32 -7.65
CA TRP A 144 20.84 25.33 -6.85
C TRP A 144 20.66 24.86 -5.40
N SER A 145 19.43 24.47 -5.00
CA SER A 145 19.14 24.02 -3.64
C SER A 145 19.79 22.67 -3.30
N ILE A 146 20.02 22.40 -2.02
CA ILE A 146 20.51 21.09 -1.53
C ILE A 146 19.57 19.97 -1.98
N VAL A 147 18.26 20.23 -1.95
CA VAL A 147 17.23 19.28 -2.43
C VAL A 147 17.43 18.97 -3.92
N ALA A 148 17.76 19.95 -4.76
CA ALA A 148 18.03 19.72 -6.18
C ALA A 148 19.33 18.93 -6.43
N LYS A 149 20.35 19.09 -5.56
CA LYS A 149 21.60 18.31 -5.62
C LYS A 149 21.43 16.86 -5.14
N ILE A 150 20.52 16.60 -4.20
CA ILE A 150 20.22 15.25 -3.68
C ILE A 150 19.19 14.52 -4.55
N ALA A 151 18.29 15.27 -5.22
CA ALA A 151 17.22 14.71 -6.04
C ALA A 151 17.68 14.21 -7.41
N TRP A 152 18.98 14.24 -7.72
CA TRP A 152 19.60 13.87 -8.99
C TRP A 152 20.39 12.57 -8.88
#